data_AF-A0A174V0I7-F1
#
_entry.id   AF-A0A174V0I7-F1
#
_cell.length_a   1.000
_cell.length_b   1.000
_cell.length_c   1.000
_cell.angle_alpha   90.00
_cell.angle_beta   90.00
_cell.angle_gamma   90.00
#
_symmetry.space_group_name_H-M   'P 1'
#
loop_
_entity.id
_entity.type
_entity.pdbx_description
1 polymer ?
#
loop_
_entity_poly.entity_id
_entity_poly.type
_entity_poly.pdbx_seq_one_letter_code
_entity_poly.pdbx_strand_id
1 'polypeptide(L)'
;MQVGILIIVLFLVLLLLRVPAAFCMLITTLVYALVEQSVPQSFIPQAMVSGSASYTIMAAPFFILVGELMNSSGITKRLFKFANVLVGHITGGLGHVNVLV
;
A
#
# COMPACT_ATOMS: atom_id res chain seq x y z
N MET A 1 31.40 12.75 2.68
CA MET A 1 31.80 11.35 2.39
C MET A 1 31.75 10.45 3.63
N GLN A 2 32.20 10.91 4.81
CA GLN A 2 32.17 10.11 6.05
C GLN A 2 30.75 9.70 6.50
N VAL A 3 29.77 10.61 6.40
CA VAL A 3 28.37 10.35 6.79
C VAL A 3 27.71 9.25 5.93
N GLY A 4 28.03 9.21 4.63
CA GLY A 4 27.48 8.18 3.73
C GLY A 4 27.91 6.76 4.09
N ILE A 5 29.17 6.58 4.48
CA ILE A 5 29.69 5.28 4.93
C ILE A 5 29.03 4.85 6.23
N LEU A 6 28.85 5.78 7.18
CA LEU A 6 28.17 5.50 8.46
C LEU A 6 26.76 4.93 8.24
N ILE A 7 25.99 5.50 7.32
CA ILE A 7 24.61 5.09 7.04
C ILE A 7 24.57 3.72 6.37
N ILE A 8 25.46 3.46 5.42
CA ILE A 8 25.55 2.16 4.74
C ILE A 8 25.87 1.05 5.75
N VAL A 9 26.83 1.30 6.65
CA VAL A 9 27.20 0.34 7.71
C VAL A 9 26.02 0.12 8.65
N LEU A 10 25.35 1.19 9.09
CA LEU A 10 24.17 1.10 9.95
C LEU A 10 23.03 0.30 9.31
N PHE A 11 22.75 0.54 8.02
CA PHE A 11 21.74 -0.19 7.26
C PHE A 11 22.05 -1.68 7.18
N LEU A 12 23.30 -2.04 6.86
CA LEU A 12 23.75 -3.43 6.77
C LEU A 12 23.66 -4.15 8.11
N VAL A 13 24.03 -3.49 9.21
CA VAL A 13 23.91 -4.05 10.57
C VAL A 13 22.46 -4.33 10.94
N LEU A 14 21.54 -3.38 10.67
CA LEU A 14 20.10 -3.56 10.91
C LEU A 14 19.51 -4.72 10.08
N LEU A 15 19.95 -4.87 8.83
CA LEU A 15 19.52 -5.97 7.96
C LEU A 15 20.01 -7.33 8.48
N LEU A 16 21.27 -7.41 8.92
CA LEU A 16 21.84 -8.63 9.52
C LEU A 16 21.14 -9.03 10.83
N LEU A 17 20.65 -8.04 11.59
CA LEU A 17 19.81 -8.23 12.78
C LEU A 17 18.37 -8.69 12.46
N ARG A 18 18.05 -8.97 11.18
CA ARG A 18 16.73 -9.40 10.71
C ARG A 18 15.61 -8.39 11.01
N VAL A 19 15.96 -7.11 11.14
CA VAL A 19 14.96 -6.04 11.25
C VAL A 19 14.23 -5.93 9.89
N PRO A 20 12.90 -5.76 9.85
CA PRO A 20 12.19 -5.59 8.59
C PRO A 20 12.73 -4.39 7.82
N ALA A 21 12.90 -4.55 6.50
CA ALA A 21 13.59 -3.57 5.64
C ALA A 21 13.00 -2.14 5.75
N ALA A 22 11.68 -2.03 5.95
CA ALA A 22 11.02 -0.75 6.17
C ALA A 22 11.57 0.02 7.38
N PHE A 23 11.80 -0.67 8.51
CA PHE A 23 12.39 -0.06 9.70
C PHE A 23 13.87 0.26 9.50
N CYS A 24 14.61 -0.57 8.77
CA CYS A 24 16.00 -0.28 8.41
C CYS A 24 16.11 1.03 7.63
N MET A 25 15.26 1.23 6.62
CA MET A 25 15.21 2.46 5.82
C MET A 25 14.80 3.68 6.66
N LEU A 26 13.79 3.52 7.52
CA LEU A 26 13.31 4.59 8.38
C LEU A 26 14.40 5.08 9.34
N ILE A 27 15.04 4.16 10.08
CA ILE A 27 16.06 4.49 11.08
C ILE A 27 17.27 5.14 10.43
N THR A 28 17.76 4.58 9.32
CA THR A 28 18.94 5.10 8.62
C THR A 28 18.72 6.48 8.02
N THR A 29 17.51 6.74 7.50
CA THR A 29 17.12 8.06 6.98
C THR A 29 16.95 9.09 8.11
N LEU A 30 16.38 8.71 9.25
CA LEU A 30 16.28 9.59 10.43
C LEU A 30 17.66 9.95 10.98
N VAL A 31 18.56 8.97 11.12
CA VAL A 31 19.93 9.21 11.58
C VAL A 31 20.67 10.14 10.63
N TYR A 32 20.49 9.97 9.31
CA TYR A 32 21.05 10.90 8.33
C TYR A 32 20.52 12.33 8.52
N ALA A 33 19.20 12.50 8.61
CA ALA A 33 18.58 13.82 8.74
C ALA A 33 18.95 14.54 10.06
N LEU A 34 19.33 13.80 11.11
CA LEU A 34 19.79 14.37 12.38
C LEU A 34 21.28 14.72 12.39
N VAL A 35 22.12 13.94 11.70
CA VAL A 35 23.57 14.15 11.63
C VAL A 35 23.93 15.23 10.60
N GLU A 36 23.19 15.29 9.51
CA GLU A 36 23.43 16.19 8.40
C GLU A 36 22.66 17.50 8.60
N GLN A 37 23.33 18.55 9.11
CA GLN A 37 22.70 19.85 9.39
C GLN A 37 22.23 20.62 8.15
N SER A 38 22.55 20.13 6.95
CA SER A 38 22.07 20.72 5.69
C SER A 38 20.62 20.35 5.38
N VAL A 39 20.01 19.41 6.11
CA VAL A 39 18.59 19.06 5.96
C VAL A 39 17.75 19.86 6.97
N PRO A 40 16.82 20.72 6.52
CA PRO A 40 15.88 21.37 7.41
C PRO A 40 15.07 20.36 8.20
N GLN A 41 14.99 20.50 9.53
CA GLN A 41 14.23 19.56 10.38
C GLN A 41 12.73 19.52 10.03
N SER A 42 12.20 20.55 9.37
CA SER A 42 10.86 20.59 8.79
C SER A 42 10.64 19.61 7.63
N PHE A 43 11.71 19.16 6.98
CA PHE A 43 11.65 18.19 5.88
C PHE A 43 11.16 16.82 6.34
N ILE A 44 11.50 16.41 7.57
CA ILE A 44 11.12 15.10 8.12
C ILE A 44 9.59 14.94 8.20
N PRO A 45 8.83 15.79 8.91
CA PRO A 45 7.38 15.68 8.95
C PRO A 45 6.73 15.88 7.57
N GLN A 46 7.30 16.73 6.72
CA GLN A 46 6.80 16.96 5.36
C GLN A 46 6.93 15.70 4.46
N ALA A 47 8.07 15.02 4.53
CA ALA A 47 8.31 13.77 3.80
C ALA A 47 7.41 12.64 4.31
N MET A 48 7.18 12.55 5.62
CA MET A 48 6.25 11.57 6.21
C MET A 48 4.80 11.80 5.75
N VAL A 49 4.33 13.05 5.77
CA VAL A 49 2.98 13.41 5.29
C VAL A 49 2.85 13.10 3.80
N SER A 50 3.86 13.47 2.99
CA SER A 50 3.86 13.22 1.54
C SER A 50 3.83 11.72 1.21
N GLY A 51 4.55 10.88 1.98
CA GLY A 51 4.52 9.43 1.82
C GLY A 51 3.18 8.80 2.22
N SER A 52 2.53 9.35 3.25
CA SER A 52 1.20 8.90 3.70
C SER A 52 0.07 9.29 2.73
N ALA A 53 0.23 10.39 2.00
CA ALA A 53 -0.70 10.86 0.97
C ALA A 53 -0.56 10.07 -0.35
N SER A 54 -0.22 8.78 -0.27
CA SER A 54 -0.10 7.93 -1.45
C SER A 54 -1.48 7.60 -2.00
N TYR A 55 -1.64 7.72 -3.32
CA TYR A 55 -2.84 7.31 -4.05
C TYR A 55 -3.28 5.88 -3.70
N THR A 56 -2.32 5.00 -3.37
CA THR A 56 -2.57 3.60 -2.99
C THR A 56 -3.38 3.48 -1.69
N ILE A 57 -3.07 4.30 -0.69
CA ILE A 57 -3.76 4.24 0.62
C ILE A 57 -5.17 4.83 0.49
N MET A 58 -5.34 5.85 -0.36
CA MET A 58 -6.68 6.38 -0.71
C MET A 58 -7.50 5.41 -1.56
N ALA A 59 -6.86 4.57 -2.38
CA ALA A 59 -7.58 3.60 -3.21
C ALA A 59 -8.41 2.63 -2.36
N ALA A 60 -7.90 2.18 -1.21
CA ALA A 60 -8.61 1.26 -0.31
C ALA A 60 -9.99 1.78 0.16
N PRO A 61 -10.12 2.97 0.78
CA PRO A 61 -11.42 3.51 1.15
C PRO A 61 -12.33 3.80 -0.06
N PHE A 62 -11.78 4.21 -1.20
CA PHE A 62 -12.58 4.37 -2.41
C PHE A 62 -13.10 3.03 -2.95
N PHE A 63 -12.32 1.96 -2.91
CA PHE A 63 -12.81 0.62 -3.27
C PHE A 63 -13.90 0.14 -2.32
N ILE A 64 -13.76 0.39 -1.01
CA ILE A 64 -14.80 0.07 -0.02
C ILE A 64 -16.07 0.87 -0.32
N LEU A 65 -15.95 2.18 -0.57
CA LEU A 65 -17.08 3.06 -0.90
C LEU A 65 -17.79 2.60 -2.18
N VAL A 66 -17.04 2.28 -3.24
CA VAL A 66 -17.61 1.75 -4.49
C VAL A 66 -18.31 0.42 -4.25
N GLY A 67 -17.73 -0.49 -3.45
CA GLY A 67 -18.37 -1.74 -3.08
C GLY A 67 -19.70 -1.54 -2.37
N GLU A 68 -19.75 -0.62 -1.40
CA GLU A 68 -20.98 -0.31 -0.67
C GLU A 68 -22.01 0.41 -1.54
N LEU A 69 -21.56 1.29 -2.44
CA LEU A 69 -22.42 1.95 -3.43
C LEU A 69 -23.02 0.92 -4.40
N MET A 70 -22.25 -0.03 -4.89
CA MET A 70 -22.72 -1.11 -5.77
C MET A 70 -23.73 -2.02 -5.08
N ASN A 71 -23.51 -2.31 -3.79
CA ASN A 71 -24.41 -3.12 -2.99
C ASN A 71 -25.74 -2.41 -2.72
N SER A 72 -25.67 -1.15 -2.26
CA SER A 72 -26.86 -0.33 -1.95
C SER A 72 -27.68 0.06 -3.18
N SER A 73 -27.05 0.34 -4.31
CA SER A 73 -27.72 0.62 -5.59
C SER A 73 -28.29 -0.63 -6.29
N GLY A 74 -28.01 -1.83 -5.76
CA GLY A 74 -28.43 -3.10 -6.34
C GLY A 74 -27.69 -3.47 -7.63
N ILE A 75 -26.63 -2.75 -8.00
CA ILE A 75 -25.76 -3.06 -9.13
C ILE A 75 -25.16 -4.46 -8.95
N THR A 76 -24.69 -4.78 -7.74
CA THR A 76 -24.14 -6.11 -7.42
C THR A 76 -25.12 -7.22 -7.78
N LYS A 77 -26.39 -7.11 -7.36
CA LYS A 77 -27.43 -8.11 -7.68
C LYS A 77 -27.68 -8.23 -9.19
N ARG A 78 -27.68 -7.11 -9.92
CA ARG A 78 -27.88 -7.09 -11.38
C ARG A 78 -26.71 -7.77 -12.10
N LEU A 79 -25.48 -7.49 -11.68
CA LEU A 79 -24.25 -8.11 -12.20
C LEU A 79 -24.24 -9.63 -11.97
N PHE A 80 -24.54 -10.07 -10.75
CA PHE A 80 -24.65 -11.50 -10.44
C PHE A 80 -25.75 -12.18 -11.26
N LYS A 81 -26.91 -11.53 -11.47
CA LYS A 81 -27.98 -12.09 -12.31
C LYS A 81 -27.54 -12.22 -13.77
N PHE A 82 -26.84 -11.22 -14.30
CA PHE A 82 -26.30 -11.26 -15.66
C PHE A 82 -25.28 -12.39 -15.84
N ALA A 83 -24.29 -12.49 -14.94
CA ALA A 83 -23.29 -13.55 -14.98
C ALA A 83 -23.93 -14.95 -14.84
N ASN A 84 -24.92 -15.11 -13.95
CA ASN A 84 -25.67 -16.37 -13.83
C ASN A 84 -26.45 -16.74 -15.10
N VAL A 85 -26.96 -15.78 -15.87
CA VAL A 85 -27.60 -16.09 -17.17
C VAL A 85 -26.57 -16.63 -18.16
N LEU A 86 -25.35 -16.10 -18.16
CA LEU A 86 -24.27 -16.52 -19.07
C LEU A 86 -23.72 -17.91 -18.74
N VAL A 87 -23.43 -18.18 -17.46
CA VAL A 87 -22.69 -19.40 -17.05
C VAL A 87 -23.41 -20.29 -16.04
N GLY A 88 -24.61 -19.91 -15.57
CA GLY A 88 -25.36 -20.67 -14.57
C GLY A 88 -25.87 -22.03 -15.04
N HIS A 89 -25.93 -22.26 -16.35
CA HIS A 89 -26.27 -23.55 -16.95
C HIS A 89 -25.09 -24.55 -16.95
N ILE A 90 -23.87 -24.08 -16.63
CA ILE A 90 -22.67 -24.91 -16.57
C ILE A 90 -22.50 -25.42 -15.13
N THR A 91 -22.20 -26.71 -14.96
CA THR A 91 -21.87 -27.29 -13.66
C THR A 91 -20.68 -26.54 -13.04
N GLY A 92 -20.84 -26.01 -11.82
CA GLY A 92 -19.85 -25.10 -11.20
C GLY A 92 -20.01 -23.63 -11.58
N GLY A 93 -21.14 -23.22 -12.17
CA GLY A 93 -21.39 -21.86 -12.67
C GLY A 93 -21.08 -20.72 -11.68
N LEU A 94 -21.28 -20.90 -10.38
CA LEU A 94 -20.90 -19.91 -9.36
C LEU A 94 -19.39 -19.61 -9.33
N GLY A 95 -18.54 -20.61 -9.62
CA GLY A 95 -17.10 -20.41 -9.74
C GLY A 95 -16.72 -19.62 -10.99
N HIS A 96 -17.42 -19.85 -12.11
CA HIS A 96 -17.23 -19.05 -13.33
C HIS A 96 -17.71 -17.60 -13.16
N VAL A 97 -18.77 -17.38 -12.37
CA VAL A 97 -19.24 -16.02 -12.03
C VAL A 97 -18.16 -15.23 -11.30
N ASN A 98 -17.36 -15.84 -10.42
CA ASN A 98 -16.26 -15.16 -9.71
C ASN A 98 -15.09 -14.77 -10.61
N VAL A 99 -14.95 -15.35 -11.81
CA VAL A 99 -13.92 -14.98 -12.79
C VAL A 99 -14.44 -13.91 -13.75
N LEU A 100 -15.76 -13.90 -13.99
CA LEU A 100 -16.42 -12.93 -14.88
C LEU A 100 -16.70 -11.58 -14.21
N VAL A 101 -16.77 -11.53 -12.88
CA VAL A 101 -17.02 -10.34 -12.04
C VAL A 101 -15.73 -9.89 -11.39
#